data_AF-A0AAW3DGP2-F1
#
_entry.id   AF-A0AAW3DGP2-F1
#
_cell.length_a   1.000
_cell.length_b   1.000
_cell.length_c   1.000
_cell.angle_alpha   90.00
_cell.angle_beta   90.00
_cell.angle_gamma   90.00
#
_symmetry.space_group_name_H-M   'P 1'
#
loop_
_entity.id
_entity.type
_entity.pdbx_description
1 polymer ?
#
loop_
_entity_poly.entity_id
_entity_poly.type
_entity_poly.pdbx_seq_one_letter_code
_entity_poly.pdbx_strand_id
1 'polypeptide(L)'
;DHHHLHLSSCHECLQLENSTIESVRFASAENIPELSDDCSSKLEEKNDDCLSRGIKRVNLVGKPPNILIYLGSETAKVEFEQVKSILQECIDADSYTIYQLHEEQVLKAPWIDNSILLIIATEEPISEENHKQFMKFLCKGGKILGFSSSFTFDGIQIKKNKLKKTVHELVVSKMDCTEIKLNLLVSGCIFEEVMKEDTCKVKTLSRLNNADKDIVIVHLTYGDSGGEAILSQVLHLQ
;
A
#
# COMPACT_ATOMS: atom_id res chain seq x y z
N ASP A 1 35.03 58.08 30.39
CA ASP A 1 33.84 58.31 29.56
C ASP A 1 32.91 57.11 29.61
N HIS A 2 31.78 57.27 30.28
CA HIS A 2 30.76 56.26 30.51
C HIS A 2 29.46 56.77 29.91
N HIS A 3 28.96 56.09 28.87
CA HIS A 3 27.66 56.41 28.28
C HIS A 3 26.58 55.58 28.97
N HIS A 4 25.80 56.24 29.81
CA HIS A 4 24.55 55.73 30.36
C HIS A 4 23.48 55.74 29.27
N LEU A 5 22.92 54.57 28.96
CA LEU A 5 21.70 54.46 28.15
C LEU A 5 20.49 54.69 29.07
N HIS A 6 19.77 55.76 28.77
CA HIS A 6 18.56 56.18 29.48
C HIS A 6 17.39 55.29 29.04
N LEU A 7 16.89 54.44 29.95
CA LEU A 7 15.63 53.70 29.79
C LEU A 7 14.46 54.68 30.02
N SER A 8 13.84 55.14 28.93
CA SER A 8 12.55 55.81 29.00
C SER A 8 11.43 54.78 28.80
N SER A 9 10.56 54.69 29.81
CA SER A 9 9.40 53.81 29.88
C SER A 9 8.30 54.26 28.92
N CYS A 10 7.94 53.45 27.94
CA CYS A 10 6.70 53.64 27.17
C CYS A 10 5.53 53.01 27.93
N HIS A 11 4.69 53.86 28.50
CA HIS A 11 3.43 53.50 29.16
C HIS A 11 2.33 53.17 28.13
N GLU A 12 2.61 52.31 27.16
CA GLU A 12 1.62 51.81 26.17
C GLU A 12 1.67 50.28 25.97
N CYS A 13 2.57 49.57 26.65
CA CYS A 13 2.66 48.10 26.56
C CYS A 13 1.77 47.34 27.58
N LEU A 14 0.83 47.99 28.27
CA LEU A 14 -0.02 47.34 29.29
C LEU A 14 -1.52 47.35 28.98
N GLN A 15 -1.92 47.73 27.77
CA GLN A 15 -3.34 47.72 27.33
C GLN A 15 -3.63 46.81 26.12
N LEU A 16 -2.67 46.00 25.68
CA LEU A 16 -2.86 45.04 24.58
C LEU A 16 -2.90 43.57 25.02
N GLU A 17 -2.83 43.28 26.33
CA GLU A 17 -2.93 41.90 26.87
C GLU A 17 -4.33 41.52 27.39
N ASN A 18 -5.37 42.34 27.18
CA ASN A 18 -6.74 42.01 27.60
C ASN A 18 -7.76 41.83 26.46
N SER A 19 -7.34 41.76 25.18
CA SER A 19 -8.29 41.71 24.04
C SER A 19 -8.45 40.34 23.36
N THR A 20 -7.92 39.24 23.89
CA THR A 20 -8.00 37.91 23.20
C THR A 20 -8.64 36.80 24.05
N ILE A 21 -9.08 37.08 25.29
CA ILE A 21 -9.59 36.06 26.22
C ILE A 21 -11.13 36.07 26.42
N GLU A 22 -11.88 36.94 25.75
CA GLU A 22 -13.36 36.94 25.82
C GLU A 22 -14.07 36.36 24.58
N SER A 23 -13.36 36.02 23.50
CA SER A 23 -13.99 35.44 22.29
C SER A 23 -14.31 33.94 22.41
N VAL A 24 -13.89 33.27 23.49
CA VAL A 24 -14.04 31.81 23.68
C VAL A 24 -15.21 31.46 24.62
N ARG A 25 -15.88 32.44 25.22
CA ARG A 25 -16.97 32.19 26.19
C ARG A 25 -18.39 32.22 25.60
N PHE A 26 -18.57 32.51 24.32
CA PHE A 26 -19.89 32.69 23.70
C PHE A 26 -20.31 31.65 22.65
N ALA A 27 -19.55 30.56 22.46
CA ALA A 27 -19.95 29.46 21.55
C ALA A 27 -20.44 28.19 22.29
N SER A 28 -20.76 28.29 23.58
CA SER A 28 -21.24 27.17 24.40
C SER A 28 -22.69 27.38 24.82
N ALA A 29 -23.59 27.54 23.85
CA ALA A 29 -25.03 27.59 24.12
C ALA A 29 -25.87 27.30 22.87
N GLU A 30 -25.76 26.09 22.30
CA GLU A 30 -26.85 25.55 21.50
C GLU A 30 -27.19 24.12 21.93
N ASN A 31 -28.47 23.97 22.23
CA ASN A 31 -29.18 22.84 22.80
C ASN A 31 -29.27 21.73 21.73
N ILE A 32 -28.53 20.63 21.90
CA ILE A 32 -28.61 19.48 21.00
C ILE A 32 -29.86 18.67 21.38
N PRO A 33 -30.84 18.45 20.50
CA PRO A 33 -31.96 17.56 20.78
C PRO A 33 -31.45 16.13 20.94
N GLU A 34 -31.86 15.43 22.01
CA GLU A 34 -31.66 13.98 22.14
C GLU A 34 -32.43 13.27 21.02
N LEU A 35 -31.70 12.64 20.09
CA LEU A 35 -32.29 11.84 19.03
C LEU A 35 -32.52 10.41 19.53
N SER A 36 -33.75 9.96 19.39
CA SER A 36 -34.24 8.63 19.76
C SER A 36 -33.55 7.52 18.97
N ASP A 37 -33.14 6.48 19.70
CA ASP A 37 -32.53 5.25 19.20
C ASP A 37 -33.62 4.29 18.71
N ASP A 38 -33.96 4.32 17.42
CA ASP A 38 -34.81 3.31 16.79
C ASP A 38 -34.59 3.28 15.27
N CYS A 39 -33.72 2.39 14.80
CA CYS A 39 -33.64 1.99 13.40
C CYS A 39 -33.51 0.46 13.30
N SER A 40 -34.63 -0.22 13.54
CA SER A 40 -34.86 -1.54 12.96
C SER A 40 -35.32 -1.37 11.51
N SER A 41 -34.39 -1.41 10.56
CA SER A 41 -34.70 -1.56 9.14
C SER A 41 -34.03 -2.82 8.60
N LYS A 42 -34.82 -3.89 8.53
CA LYS A 42 -34.60 -4.97 7.57
C LYS A 42 -34.71 -4.36 6.17
N LEU A 43 -33.60 -4.31 5.44
CA LEU A 43 -33.62 -4.20 3.99
C LEU A 43 -32.77 -5.32 3.41
N GLU A 44 -33.47 -6.27 2.82
CA GLU A 44 -32.91 -7.23 1.87
C GLU A 44 -32.56 -6.45 0.60
N GLU A 45 -31.27 -6.37 0.26
CA GLU A 45 -30.84 -5.98 -1.07
C GLU A 45 -29.82 -6.99 -1.63
N LYS A 46 -30.11 -7.37 -2.87
CA LYS A 46 -29.48 -8.40 -3.68
C LYS A 46 -28.04 -8.03 -4.08
N ASN A 47 -27.19 -9.05 -4.06
CA ASN A 47 -26.05 -9.32 -4.96
C ASN A 47 -25.56 -8.16 -5.84
N ASP A 48 -24.39 -7.60 -5.52
CA ASP A 48 -23.14 -7.85 -6.26
C ASP A 48 -21.99 -7.13 -5.54
N ASP A 49 -21.26 -7.83 -4.65
CA ASP A 49 -20.14 -7.21 -3.93
C ASP A 49 -19.14 -8.26 -3.42
N CYS A 50 -18.15 -8.59 -4.24
CA CYS A 50 -17.07 -9.51 -3.86
C CYS A 50 -15.84 -8.75 -3.31
N LEU A 51 -15.73 -7.43 -3.51
CA LEU A 51 -14.53 -6.66 -3.16
C LEU A 51 -14.65 -5.89 -1.83
N SER A 52 -15.86 -5.62 -1.33
CA SER A 52 -16.02 -4.86 -0.07
C SER A 52 -15.89 -5.69 1.21
N ARG A 53 -15.99 -7.02 1.13
CA ARG A 53 -16.19 -7.88 2.31
C ARG A 53 -14.88 -8.33 3.00
N GLY A 54 -13.71 -7.97 2.47
CA GLY A 54 -12.41 -8.50 2.91
C GLY A 54 -11.56 -7.58 3.80
N ILE A 55 -11.74 -6.27 3.73
CA ILE A 55 -10.98 -5.36 4.60
C ILE A 55 -11.72 -5.29 5.93
N LYS A 56 -11.34 -6.18 6.88
CA LYS A 56 -11.64 -5.97 8.29
C LYS A 56 -11.27 -4.53 8.59
N ARG A 57 -12.26 -3.67 8.80
CA ARG A 57 -12.07 -2.29 9.24
C ARG A 57 -11.41 -2.40 10.63
N VAL A 58 -10.08 -2.46 10.65
CA VAL A 58 -9.31 -2.35 11.88
C VAL A 58 -9.68 -0.97 12.41
N ASN A 59 -10.33 -0.95 13.57
CA ASN A 59 -10.90 0.23 14.22
C ASN A 59 -9.99 1.44 14.10
N LEU A 60 -10.32 2.40 13.23
CA LEU A 60 -9.73 3.72 13.26
C LEU A 60 -10.82 4.75 13.02
N VAL A 61 -11.59 5.02 14.08
CA VAL A 61 -12.19 6.35 14.22
C VAL A 61 -11.00 7.32 14.26
N GLY A 62 -10.68 7.93 13.11
CA GLY A 62 -9.83 9.13 13.02
C GLY A 62 -8.50 9.03 12.27
N LYS A 63 -7.95 7.84 11.93
CA LYS A 63 -6.68 7.75 11.16
C LYS A 63 -6.82 6.86 9.92
N PRO A 64 -6.40 7.31 8.72
CA PRO A 64 -6.35 6.46 7.54
C PRO A 64 -5.37 5.28 7.71
N PRO A 65 -5.68 4.08 7.19
CA PRO A 65 -4.75 2.96 7.17
C PRO A 65 -3.47 3.26 6.38
N ASN A 66 -2.34 2.63 6.77
CA ASN A 66 -1.06 2.87 6.12
C ASN A 66 -0.78 1.89 4.98
N ILE A 67 -0.26 2.43 3.88
CA ILE A 67 0.35 1.69 2.76
C ILE A 67 1.85 1.96 2.79
N LEU A 68 2.65 0.92 2.66
CA LEU A 68 4.11 1.00 2.68
C LEU A 68 4.69 0.68 1.30
N ILE A 69 5.73 1.41 0.89
CA ILE A 69 6.47 1.18 -0.35
C ILE A 69 7.92 0.87 0.00
N TYR A 70 8.39 -0.33 -0.31
CA TYR A 70 9.76 -0.77 -0.17
C TYR A 70 10.46 -0.80 -1.53
N LEU A 71 11.61 -0.12 -1.61
CA LEU A 71 12.38 0.10 -2.85
C LEU A 71 13.81 -0.47 -2.79
N GLY A 72 14.18 -1.22 -1.74
CA GLY A 72 15.54 -1.74 -1.56
C GLY A 72 16.49 -0.74 -0.90
N SER A 73 17.79 -0.81 -1.26
CA SER A 73 18.87 -0.42 -0.36
C SER A 73 19.21 1.08 -0.25
N GLU A 74 19.03 1.99 -1.23
CA GLU A 74 19.13 3.45 -0.95
C GLU A 74 18.70 4.41 -2.09
N THR A 75 18.08 5.56 -1.72
CA THR A 75 17.84 6.81 -2.50
C THR A 75 16.93 6.82 -3.74
N ALA A 76 15.93 5.96 -3.78
CA ALA A 76 14.88 5.99 -4.80
C ALA A 76 13.81 7.08 -4.56
N LYS A 77 14.16 8.32 -4.18
CA LYS A 77 13.15 9.37 -3.88
C LYS A 77 12.26 9.67 -5.09
N VAL A 78 12.86 9.69 -6.29
CA VAL A 78 12.13 9.88 -7.54
C VAL A 78 11.17 8.71 -7.79
N GLU A 79 11.64 7.47 -7.65
CA GLU A 79 10.82 6.27 -7.87
C GLU A 79 9.70 6.16 -6.82
N PHE A 80 9.97 6.55 -5.57
CA PHE A 80 8.95 6.62 -4.52
C PHE A 80 7.81 7.56 -4.92
N GLU A 81 8.12 8.79 -5.34
CA GLU A 81 7.08 9.74 -5.76
C GLU A 81 6.36 9.28 -7.03
N GLN A 82 7.04 8.60 -7.96
CA GLN A 82 6.42 7.99 -9.14
C GLN A 82 5.39 6.92 -8.75
N VAL A 83 5.82 5.92 -7.96
CA VAL A 83 4.93 4.83 -7.50
C VAL A 83 3.79 5.40 -6.66
N LYS A 84 4.07 6.36 -5.78
CA LYS A 84 3.05 7.03 -4.97
C LYS A 84 2.04 7.79 -5.83
N SER A 85 2.47 8.53 -6.86
CA SER A 85 1.56 9.26 -7.74
C SER A 85 0.60 8.32 -8.48
N ILE A 86 1.11 7.20 -9.00
CA ILE A 86 0.30 6.18 -9.67
C ILE A 86 -0.69 5.56 -8.71
N LEU A 87 -0.29 5.28 -7.46
CA LEU A 87 -1.19 4.77 -6.45
C LEU A 87 -2.31 5.75 -6.14
N GLN A 88 -1.99 7.05 -6.02
CA GLN A 88 -2.97 8.10 -5.79
C GLN A 88 -3.95 8.28 -6.96
N GLU A 89 -3.60 7.84 -8.17
CA GLU A 89 -4.56 7.74 -9.28
C GLU A 89 -5.48 6.51 -9.18
N CYS A 90 -5.04 5.46 -8.48
CA CYS A 90 -5.78 4.21 -8.32
C CYS A 90 -6.66 4.16 -7.06
N ILE A 91 -6.32 4.93 -6.02
CA ILE A 91 -6.98 4.91 -4.72
C ILE A 91 -7.40 6.31 -4.31
N ASP A 92 -8.43 6.41 -3.47
CA ASP A 92 -8.78 7.67 -2.83
C ASP A 92 -7.64 8.14 -1.92
N ALA A 93 -7.01 9.26 -2.28
CA ALA A 93 -5.83 9.80 -1.61
C ALA A 93 -6.09 10.20 -0.15
N ASP A 94 -7.35 10.48 0.21
CA ASP A 94 -7.72 10.85 1.58
C ASP A 94 -8.03 9.62 2.45
N SER A 95 -8.21 8.45 1.82
CA SER A 95 -8.53 7.19 2.49
C SER A 95 -7.30 6.42 3.00
N TYR A 96 -6.08 6.80 2.60
CA TYR A 96 -4.86 6.05 2.94
C TYR A 96 -3.67 6.98 3.20
N THR A 97 -2.76 6.57 4.09
CA THR A 97 -1.47 7.24 4.25
C THR A 97 -0.34 6.40 3.64
N ILE A 98 0.42 6.97 2.70
CA ILE A 98 1.48 6.26 1.98
C ILE A 98 2.85 6.66 2.52
N TYR A 99 3.65 5.67 2.94
CA TYR A 99 5.01 5.87 3.44
C TYR A 99 6.03 5.01 2.70
N GLN A 100 7.27 5.49 2.62
CA GLN A 100 8.40 4.66 2.23
C GLN A 100 8.84 3.79 3.42
N LEU A 101 9.02 2.50 3.20
CA LEU A 101 9.64 1.57 4.15
C LEU A 101 11.09 1.37 3.74
N HIS A 102 12.01 1.97 4.49
CA HIS A 102 13.45 1.83 4.23
C HIS A 102 13.95 0.46 4.71
N GLU A 103 15.00 -0.04 4.07
CA GLU A 103 15.70 -1.29 4.40
C GLU A 103 15.92 -1.45 5.92
N GLU A 104 16.50 -0.42 6.53
CA GLU A 104 16.81 -0.35 7.96
C GLU A 104 15.60 -0.34 8.90
N GLN A 105 14.39 -0.12 8.36
CA GLN A 105 13.13 -0.12 9.10
C GLN A 105 12.41 -1.47 8.98
N VAL A 106 12.74 -2.32 8.00
CA VAL A 106 12.06 -3.61 7.79
C VAL A 106 12.15 -4.49 9.03
N LEU A 107 13.29 -4.48 9.73
CA LEU A 107 13.50 -5.26 10.95
C LEU A 107 12.98 -4.58 12.22
N LYS A 108 12.54 -3.32 12.13
CA LYS A 108 12.10 -2.52 13.27
C LYS A 108 10.57 -2.53 13.37
N ALA A 109 10.04 -2.86 14.54
CA ALA A 109 8.62 -2.67 14.82
C ALA A 109 8.26 -1.17 14.82
N PRO A 110 6.99 -0.77 14.58
CA PRO A 110 5.79 -1.62 14.49
C PRO A 110 5.09 -1.59 13.10
N TRP A 111 5.81 -1.55 11.97
CA TRP A 111 5.16 -1.37 10.66
C TRP A 111 4.21 -2.51 10.27
N ILE A 112 4.54 -3.75 10.64
CA ILE A 112 3.75 -4.96 10.32
C ILE A 112 2.32 -4.85 10.87
N ASP A 113 2.15 -4.30 12.07
CA ASP A 113 0.86 -4.20 12.75
C ASP A 113 0.07 -2.95 12.34
N ASN A 114 0.72 -1.99 11.70
CA ASN A 114 0.15 -0.69 11.38
C ASN A 114 -0.03 -0.45 9.88
N SER A 115 0.17 -1.45 9.04
CA SER A 115 0.00 -1.34 7.59
C SER A 115 -0.99 -2.37 7.08
N ILE A 116 -1.70 -2.02 6.01
CA ILE A 116 -2.66 -2.91 5.34
C ILE A 116 -2.08 -3.51 4.05
N LEU A 117 -1.14 -2.80 3.43
CA LEU A 117 -0.57 -3.13 2.14
C LEU A 117 0.92 -2.76 2.13
N LEU A 118 1.74 -3.68 1.65
CA LEU A 118 3.15 -3.48 1.36
C LEU A 118 3.37 -3.62 -0.15
N ILE A 119 3.99 -2.62 -0.75
CA ILE A 119 4.39 -2.61 -2.15
C ILE A 119 5.90 -2.84 -2.19
N ILE A 120 6.34 -3.83 -2.96
CA ILE A 120 7.75 -4.18 -3.13
C ILE A 120 8.09 -3.90 -4.59
N ALA A 121 8.83 -2.83 -4.85
CA ALA A 121 9.21 -2.42 -6.20
C ALA A 121 10.73 -2.21 -6.26
N THR A 122 11.47 -3.31 -6.39
CA THR A 122 12.93 -3.28 -6.49
C THR A 122 13.43 -4.48 -7.27
N GLU A 123 14.36 -4.27 -8.22
CA GLU A 123 15.05 -5.37 -8.91
C GLU A 123 16.17 -5.98 -8.04
N GLU A 124 16.50 -5.35 -6.90
CA GLU A 124 17.54 -5.82 -6.00
C GLU A 124 17.11 -7.11 -5.28
N PRO A 125 18.04 -8.04 -5.02
CA PRO A 125 17.76 -9.20 -4.19
C PRO A 125 17.32 -8.77 -2.78
N ILE A 126 16.21 -9.34 -2.32
CA ILE A 126 15.72 -9.14 -0.96
C ILE A 126 16.51 -10.04 -0.01
N SER A 127 16.99 -9.47 1.10
CA SER A 127 17.69 -10.23 2.14
C SER A 127 16.76 -11.28 2.79
N GLU A 128 17.34 -12.38 3.27
CA GLU A 128 16.59 -13.44 3.96
C GLU A 128 15.85 -12.91 5.20
N GLU A 129 16.44 -11.95 5.91
CA GLU A 129 15.83 -11.30 7.06
C GLU A 129 14.60 -10.47 6.67
N ASN A 130 14.68 -9.69 5.59
CA ASN A 130 13.55 -8.90 5.10
C ASN A 130 12.45 -9.80 4.56
N HIS A 131 12.81 -10.83 3.79
CA HIS A 131 11.88 -11.83 3.29
C HIS A 131 11.06 -12.43 4.44
N LYS A 132 11.72 -12.85 5.54
CA LYS A 132 11.04 -13.35 6.73
C LYS A 132 10.06 -12.35 7.35
N GLN A 133 10.37 -11.04 7.34
CA GLN A 133 9.43 -10.04 7.84
C GLN A 133 8.22 -9.87 6.91
N PHE A 134 8.43 -9.90 5.59
CA PHE A 134 7.34 -9.86 4.61
C PHE A 134 6.42 -11.09 4.75
N MET A 135 7.00 -12.27 5.00
CA MET A 135 6.23 -13.47 5.30
C MET A 135 5.44 -13.36 6.61
N LYS A 136 6.01 -12.75 7.66
CA LYS A 136 5.27 -12.47 8.91
C LYS A 136 4.09 -11.51 8.68
N PHE A 137 4.27 -10.52 7.83
CA PHE A 137 3.21 -9.59 7.45
C PHE A 137 2.05 -10.33 6.74
N LEU A 138 2.36 -11.19 5.77
CA LEU A 138 1.37 -12.06 5.13
C LEU A 138 0.68 -12.99 6.14
N CYS A 139 1.42 -13.60 7.07
CA CYS A 139 0.88 -14.50 8.10
C CYS A 139 -0.20 -13.82 8.98
N LYS A 140 -0.08 -12.50 9.19
CA LYS A 140 -1.04 -11.68 9.93
C LYS A 140 -2.23 -11.19 9.10
N GLY A 141 -2.32 -11.57 7.82
CA GLY A 141 -3.39 -11.14 6.91
C GLY A 141 -3.06 -9.89 6.10
N GLY A 142 -1.80 -9.43 6.13
CA GLY A 142 -1.32 -8.33 5.29
C GLY A 142 -1.38 -8.66 3.80
N LYS A 143 -1.38 -7.61 2.96
CA LYS A 143 -1.44 -7.73 1.49
C LYS A 143 -0.15 -7.25 0.86
N ILE A 144 0.39 -7.98 -0.13
CA ILE A 144 1.61 -7.59 -0.84
C ILE A 144 1.34 -7.36 -2.33
N LEU A 145 1.86 -6.26 -2.87
CA LEU A 145 1.98 -6.06 -4.33
C LEU A 145 3.46 -6.02 -4.69
N GLY A 146 3.94 -7.00 -5.46
CA GLY A 146 5.31 -7.06 -5.94
C GLY A 146 5.41 -6.64 -7.41
N PHE A 147 6.28 -5.67 -7.71
CA PHE A 147 6.59 -5.23 -9.07
C PHE A 147 8.06 -5.45 -9.39
N SER A 148 8.33 -6.25 -10.42
CA SER A 148 9.68 -6.57 -10.90
C SER A 148 10.65 -6.95 -9.79
N SER A 149 10.15 -7.59 -8.73
CA SER A 149 10.93 -7.91 -7.53
C SER A 149 11.32 -9.36 -7.45
N SER A 150 12.35 -9.64 -6.63
CA SER A 150 12.81 -10.99 -6.34
C SER A 150 11.98 -11.70 -5.25
N PHE A 151 10.91 -11.07 -4.74
CA PHE A 151 10.08 -11.65 -3.69
C PHE A 151 9.22 -12.78 -4.24
N THR A 152 9.32 -13.97 -3.67
CA THR A 152 8.47 -15.12 -3.99
C THR A 152 8.24 -16.00 -2.76
N PHE A 153 7.18 -16.80 -2.79
CA PHE A 153 6.87 -17.83 -1.79
C PHE A 153 5.95 -18.90 -2.38
N ASP A 154 5.62 -19.94 -1.60
CA ASP A 154 4.70 -21.04 -1.95
C ASP A 154 4.98 -21.66 -3.32
N GLY A 155 6.19 -22.18 -3.51
CA GLY A 155 6.53 -22.98 -4.69
C GLY A 155 6.66 -22.20 -6.00
N ILE A 156 6.54 -20.86 -5.99
CA ILE A 156 6.88 -20.04 -7.15
C ILE A 156 8.34 -19.62 -7.10
N GLN A 157 9.02 -19.74 -8.23
CA GLN A 157 10.37 -19.22 -8.44
C GLN A 157 10.39 -18.24 -9.60
N ILE A 158 11.39 -17.36 -9.57
CA ILE A 158 11.67 -16.43 -10.66
C ILE A 158 12.80 -17.00 -11.50
N LYS A 159 12.57 -17.04 -12.81
CA LYS A 159 13.55 -17.45 -13.80
C LYS A 159 13.88 -16.29 -14.72
N LYS A 160 15.17 -16.03 -14.91
CA LYS A 160 15.62 -15.12 -15.98
C LYS A 160 15.30 -15.76 -17.32
N ASN A 161 14.51 -15.06 -18.12
CA ASN A 161 14.19 -15.49 -19.47
C ASN A 161 15.14 -14.77 -20.46
N LYS A 162 15.27 -15.31 -21.67
CA LYS A 162 15.99 -14.65 -22.78
C LYS A 162 15.23 -13.43 -23.33
N LEU A 163 14.13 -13.06 -22.70
CA LEU A 163 13.33 -11.89 -23.04
C LEU A 163 14.18 -10.65 -22.78
N LYS A 164 14.41 -9.88 -23.84
CA LYS A 164 14.98 -8.54 -23.72
C LYS A 164 13.93 -7.66 -23.02
N LYS A 165 14.38 -6.61 -22.32
CA LYS A 165 13.52 -5.51 -21.80
C LYS A 165 12.91 -4.76 -22.99
N THR A 166 11.94 -5.38 -23.64
CA THR A 166 11.16 -4.88 -24.80
C THR A 166 9.68 -5.01 -24.49
N VAL A 167 8.85 -4.32 -25.27
CA VAL A 167 7.40 -4.46 -25.17
C VAL A 167 6.99 -5.86 -25.63
N HIS A 168 6.23 -6.57 -24.80
CA HIS A 168 5.63 -7.87 -25.12
C HIS A 168 4.11 -7.78 -24.99
N GLU A 169 3.39 -8.59 -25.76
CA GLU A 169 1.95 -8.73 -25.63
C GLU A 169 1.64 -9.70 -24.47
N LEU A 170 0.84 -9.24 -23.51
CA LEU A 170 0.32 -10.01 -22.38
C LEU A 170 -1.15 -10.35 -22.62
N VAL A 171 -1.54 -11.55 -22.21
CA VAL A 171 -2.93 -11.98 -22.12
C VAL A 171 -3.33 -11.98 -20.65
N VAL A 172 -4.32 -11.15 -20.32
CA VAL A 172 -4.91 -11.03 -18.99
C VAL A 172 -6.32 -11.60 -19.03
N SER A 173 -6.62 -12.51 -18.11
CA SER A 173 -7.98 -13.04 -17.95
C SER A 173 -8.75 -12.19 -16.94
N LYS A 174 -9.87 -11.62 -17.37
CA LYS A 174 -10.83 -10.95 -16.48
C LYS A 174 -11.59 -11.95 -15.60
N MET A 175 -12.33 -11.42 -14.62
CA MET A 175 -13.20 -12.22 -13.74
C MET A 175 -14.32 -12.96 -14.50
N ASP A 176 -14.81 -12.39 -15.62
CA ASP A 176 -15.80 -13.01 -16.52
C ASP A 176 -15.16 -13.99 -17.52
N CYS A 177 -13.90 -14.37 -17.30
CA CYS A 177 -13.09 -15.20 -18.18
C CYS A 177 -12.83 -14.61 -19.58
N THR A 178 -13.11 -13.32 -19.81
CA THR A 178 -12.72 -12.66 -21.07
C THR A 178 -11.24 -12.34 -21.07
N GLU A 179 -10.58 -12.56 -22.21
CA GLU A 179 -9.17 -12.27 -22.38
C GLU A 179 -8.96 -10.86 -22.96
N ILE A 180 -8.09 -10.07 -22.33
CA ILE A 180 -7.61 -8.80 -22.84
C ILE A 180 -6.15 -8.95 -23.23
N LYS A 181 -5.78 -8.32 -24.35
CA LYS A 181 -4.40 -8.20 -24.78
C LYS A 181 -3.86 -6.82 -24.43
N LEU A 182 -2.72 -6.78 -23.75
CA LEU A 182 -2.04 -5.55 -23.34
C LEU A 182 -0.58 -5.60 -23.80
N ASN A 183 -0.04 -4.48 -24.26
CA ASN A 183 1.38 -4.38 -24.63
C ASN A 183 2.14 -3.71 -23.49
N LEU A 184 3.00 -4.44 -22.79
CA LEU A 184 3.74 -3.95 -21.63
C LEU A 184 5.21 -4.35 -21.69
N LEU A 185 6.05 -3.55 -21.02
CA LEU A 185 7.46 -3.85 -20.84
C LEU A 185 7.61 -4.87 -19.71
N VAL A 186 8.41 -5.93 -19.91
CA VAL A 186 8.68 -6.94 -18.87
C VAL A 186 10.10 -6.84 -18.34
N SER A 187 10.30 -7.22 -17.08
CA SER A 187 11.60 -7.16 -16.39
C SER A 187 12.69 -8.05 -17.02
N GLY A 188 12.28 -9.00 -17.86
CA GLY A 188 13.15 -10.07 -18.39
C GLY A 188 13.11 -11.34 -17.52
N CYS A 189 12.30 -11.33 -16.46
CA CYS A 189 12.05 -12.47 -15.60
C CYS A 189 10.63 -13.01 -15.78
N ILE A 190 10.44 -14.30 -15.51
CA ILE A 190 9.14 -14.99 -15.54
C ILE A 190 8.97 -15.81 -14.26
N PHE A 191 7.72 -16.15 -13.93
CA PHE A 191 7.43 -17.08 -12.84
C PHE A 191 7.37 -18.52 -13.33
N GLU A 192 7.91 -19.44 -12.54
CA GLU A 192 7.87 -20.89 -12.74
C GLU A 192 7.36 -21.57 -11.46
N GLU A 193 6.37 -22.46 -11.61
CA GLU A 193 5.85 -23.28 -10.51
C GLU A 193 6.79 -24.47 -10.27
N VAL A 194 7.46 -24.47 -9.13
CA VAL A 194 8.40 -25.49 -8.69
C VAL A 194 7.69 -26.36 -7.65
N MET A 195 7.03 -27.41 -8.16
CA MET A 195 6.28 -28.47 -7.46
C MET A 195 4.81 -28.18 -7.15
N LYS A 196 3.96 -29.13 -7.59
CA LYS A 196 2.55 -29.24 -7.22
C LYS A 196 2.45 -30.00 -5.90
N GLU A 197 2.73 -29.35 -4.78
CA GLU A 197 2.08 -29.79 -3.54
C GLU A 197 0.62 -29.35 -3.62
N ASP A 198 -0.33 -30.24 -3.31
CA ASP A 198 -1.78 -30.00 -3.44
C ASP A 198 -2.31 -28.83 -2.56
N THR A 199 -1.42 -28.17 -1.83
CA THR A 199 -1.65 -26.98 -1.00
C THR A 199 -1.33 -25.66 -1.71
N CYS A 200 -0.71 -25.69 -2.89
CA CYS A 200 -0.21 -24.52 -3.59
C CYS A 200 -1.36 -23.68 -4.17
N LYS A 201 -1.73 -22.58 -3.49
CA LYS A 201 -2.81 -21.66 -3.89
C LYS A 201 -2.31 -20.58 -4.85
N VAL A 202 -1.54 -20.98 -5.87
CA VAL A 202 -1.11 -20.08 -6.94
C VAL A 202 -2.21 -19.97 -7.97
N LYS A 203 -2.64 -18.75 -8.26
CA LYS A 203 -3.50 -18.43 -9.40
C LYS A 203 -2.73 -17.59 -10.40
N THR A 204 -2.51 -18.10 -11.61
CA THR A 204 -1.99 -17.29 -12.71
C THR A 204 -3.01 -16.22 -13.11
N LEU A 205 -2.62 -14.95 -13.15
CA LEU A 205 -3.47 -13.84 -13.60
C LEU A 205 -3.13 -13.39 -15.03
N SER A 206 -1.87 -13.49 -15.44
CA SER A 206 -1.44 -13.07 -16.77
C SER A 206 -0.29 -13.91 -17.30
N ARG A 207 -0.30 -14.10 -18.63
CA ARG A 207 0.74 -14.79 -19.39
C ARG A 207 1.23 -13.94 -20.56
N LEU A 208 2.43 -14.18 -21.05
CA LEU A 208 2.88 -13.64 -22.33
C LEU A 208 2.14 -14.34 -23.47
N ASN A 209 1.85 -13.62 -24.54
CA ASN A 209 1.42 -14.20 -25.81
C ASN A 209 2.63 -14.68 -26.61
N ASN A 210 3.40 -15.61 -26.04
CA ASN A 210 4.47 -16.33 -26.70
C ASN A 210 4.16 -17.84 -26.77
N ALA A 211 5.00 -18.60 -27.46
CA ALA A 211 4.79 -20.04 -27.64
C ALA A 211 4.70 -20.79 -26.30
N ASP A 212 5.50 -20.38 -25.32
CA ASP A 212 5.61 -21.04 -24.01
C ASP A 212 4.54 -20.58 -23.01
N LYS A 213 3.77 -19.53 -23.34
CA LYS A 213 2.77 -18.89 -22.47
C LYS A 213 3.31 -18.55 -21.08
N ASP A 214 4.48 -17.94 -21.07
CA ASP A 214 5.25 -17.62 -19.86
C ASP A 214 4.42 -16.82 -18.85
N ILE A 215 4.51 -17.18 -17.57
CA ILE A 215 3.74 -16.55 -16.50
C ILE A 215 4.44 -15.26 -16.07
N VAL A 216 3.68 -14.17 -16.01
CA VAL A 216 4.22 -12.83 -15.67
C VAL A 216 3.48 -12.15 -14.52
N ILE A 217 2.23 -12.56 -14.23
CA ILE A 217 1.51 -12.08 -13.05
C ILE A 217 0.84 -13.27 -12.36
N VAL A 218 1.08 -13.39 -11.05
CA VAL A 218 0.51 -14.43 -10.19
C VAL A 218 -0.17 -13.82 -8.98
N HIS A 219 -1.21 -14.49 -8.50
CA HIS A 219 -1.85 -14.25 -7.22
C HIS A 219 -1.58 -15.45 -6.31
N LEU A 220 -1.15 -15.15 -5.09
CA LEU A 220 -0.76 -16.12 -4.07
C LEU A 220 -1.53 -15.82 -2.79
N THR A 221 -1.98 -16.84 -2.09
CA THR A 221 -2.60 -16.69 -0.77
C THR A 221 -1.75 -17.41 0.27
N TYR A 222 -1.59 -16.83 1.45
CA TYR A 222 -0.72 -17.34 2.50
C TYR A 222 -1.43 -17.38 3.87
N GLY A 223 -1.35 -18.53 4.53
CA GLY A 223 -1.91 -18.75 5.87
C GLY A 223 -3.44 -18.67 5.93
N ASP A 224 -3.98 -18.78 7.14
CA ASP A 224 -5.42 -18.79 7.41
C ASP A 224 -5.97 -17.40 7.79
N SER A 225 -5.09 -16.44 8.04
CA SER A 225 -5.45 -15.04 8.36
C SER A 225 -5.85 -14.21 7.13
N GLY A 226 -5.87 -14.83 5.94
CA GLY A 226 -6.17 -14.15 4.68
C GLY A 226 -5.00 -13.33 4.11
N GLY A 227 -3.75 -13.74 4.34
CA GLY A 227 -2.61 -13.11 3.69
C GLY A 227 -2.65 -13.32 2.18
N GLU A 228 -2.38 -12.29 1.39
CA GLU A 228 -2.44 -12.39 -0.07
C GLU A 228 -1.33 -11.57 -0.71
N ALA A 229 -0.83 -12.04 -1.85
CA ALA A 229 0.14 -11.32 -2.65
C ALA A 229 -0.20 -11.39 -4.15
N ILE A 230 -0.06 -10.27 -4.84
CA ILE A 230 -0.02 -10.24 -6.31
C ILE A 230 1.40 -9.87 -6.71
N LEU A 231 2.06 -10.74 -7.47
CA LEU A 231 3.43 -10.54 -7.93
C LEU A 231 3.44 -10.39 -9.44
N SER A 232 4.13 -9.37 -9.93
CA SER A 232 4.19 -9.00 -11.34
C SER A 232 5.64 -8.82 -11.78
N GLN A 233 6.01 -9.46 -12.89
CA GLN A 233 7.29 -9.23 -13.59
C GLN A 233 7.15 -8.20 -14.73
N VAL A 234 6.05 -7.45 -14.75
CA VAL A 234 5.90 -6.29 -15.62
C VAL A 234 6.71 -5.14 -15.04
N LEU A 235 7.52 -4.51 -15.88
CA LEU A 235 8.25 -3.30 -15.54
C LEU A 235 7.30 -2.10 -15.68
N HIS A 236 7.39 -1.15 -14.74
CA HIS A 236 6.74 0.14 -14.91
C HIS A 236 7.27 0.82 -16.19
N LEU A 237 6.36 1.41 -16.98
CA LEU A 237 6.69 2.18 -18.17
C LEU A 237 7.27 3.52 -17.73
N GLN A 238 8.52 3.80 -18.14
CA GLN A 238 9.16 5.12 -18.03
C GLN A 238 8.40 6.20 -18.80
#